data_AF-A0A379RYM2-F1
#
_entry.id   AF-A0A379RYM2-F1
#
_cell.length_a   1.000
_cell.length_b   1.000
_cell.length_c   1.000
_cell.angle_alpha   90.00
_cell.angle_beta   90.00
_cell.angle_gamma   90.00
#
_symmetry.space_group_name_H-M   'P 1'
#
loop_
_entity.id
_entity.type
_entity.pdbx_description
1 polymer ?
#
loop_
_entity_poly.entity_id
_entity_poly.type
_entity_poly.pdbx_seq_one_letter_code
_entity_poly.pdbx_strand_id
1 'polypeptide(L)'
;MGWYIVRSITRPLDEAVRFAEAIADGDLTRHITTDYKDETGVLLQALMAMKTRLLDIVQEVQNGSESISTAAAQIVAGNQDLAARTEEQASSVEETAASMEQITSTVKNTADHTSEATKLSAGAASVVKKQR
;
A
#
# COMPACT_ATOMS: atom_id res chain seq x y z
N MET A 1 9.53 3.33 67.71
CA MET A 1 8.66 2.52 66.82
C MET A 1 8.05 3.33 65.68
N GLY A 2 7.48 4.53 65.90
CA GLY A 2 6.84 5.30 64.81
C GLY A 2 7.74 5.62 63.60
N TRP A 3 9.02 5.89 63.80
CA TRP A 3 9.97 6.18 62.71
C TRP A 3 10.18 5.00 61.74
N TYR A 4 10.12 3.75 62.24
CA TYR A 4 10.23 2.56 61.40
C TYR A 4 9.01 2.36 60.51
N ILE A 5 7.81 2.65 61.04
CA ILE A 5 6.53 2.52 60.29
C ILE A 5 6.43 3.59 59.20
N VAL A 6 6.83 4.83 59.51
CA VAL A 6 6.85 5.90 58.50
C VAL A 6 7.80 5.51 57.36
N ARG A 7 9.01 5.07 57.71
CA ARG A 7 10.03 4.70 56.71
C ARG A 7 9.67 3.46 55.90
N SER A 8 8.90 2.52 56.46
CA SER A 8 8.43 1.32 55.75
C SER A 8 7.33 1.61 54.74
N ILE A 9 6.64 2.75 54.83
CA ILE A 9 5.59 3.16 53.89
C ILE A 9 6.10 4.20 52.89
N THR A 10 6.83 5.21 53.37
CA THR A 10 7.24 6.34 52.50
C THR A 10 8.24 5.93 51.42
N ARG A 11 9.12 4.96 51.69
CA ARG A 11 10.11 4.48 50.72
C ARG A 11 9.49 3.74 49.53
N PRO A 12 8.65 2.70 49.74
CA PRO A 12 7.95 2.05 48.62
C PRO A 12 7.08 2.99 47.80
N LEU A 13 6.44 3.98 48.43
CA LEU A 13 5.61 4.95 47.73
C LEU A 13 6.44 5.89 46.84
N ASP A 14 7.61 6.34 47.32
CA ASP A 14 8.53 7.13 46.50
C ASP A 14 9.06 6.32 45.30
N GLU A 15 9.37 5.03 45.49
CA GLU A 15 9.72 4.12 44.41
C GLU A 15 8.59 3.97 43.38
N ALA A 16 7.34 3.81 43.86
CA ALA A 16 6.16 3.71 43.00
C ALA A 16 5.95 4.97 42.16
N VAL A 17 6.10 6.16 42.77
CA VAL A 17 5.99 7.45 42.07
C VAL A 17 7.06 7.57 40.99
N ARG A 18 8.33 7.33 41.33
CA ARG A 18 9.45 7.41 40.37
C ARG A 18 9.33 6.41 39.22
N PHE A 19 8.67 5.29 39.46
CA PHE A 19 8.39 4.29 38.42
C PHE A 19 7.24 4.73 37.51
N ALA A 20 6.17 5.25 38.08
CA ALA A 20 5.05 5.79 37.32
C ALA A 20 5.48 6.99 36.47
N GLU A 21 6.33 7.88 37.00
CA GLU A 21 6.94 8.99 36.25
C GLU A 21 7.75 8.47 35.06
N ALA A 22 8.58 7.44 35.25
CA ALA A 22 9.34 6.86 34.14
C ALA A 22 8.44 6.23 33.07
N ILE A 23 7.36 5.54 33.45
CA ILE A 23 6.37 5.02 32.50
C ILE A 23 5.70 6.17 31.73
N ALA A 24 5.35 7.26 32.42
CA ALA A 24 4.72 8.43 31.81
C ALA A 24 5.66 9.14 30.82
N ASP A 25 6.96 9.14 31.10
CA ASP A 25 8.00 9.63 30.18
C ASP A 25 8.32 8.65 29.03
N GLY A 26 7.70 7.46 29.03
CA GLY A 26 7.88 6.43 28.00
C GLY A 26 9.05 5.48 28.25
N ASP A 27 9.74 5.57 29.39
CA ASP A 27 10.76 4.62 29.80
C ASP A 27 10.13 3.35 30.37
N LEU A 28 9.82 2.41 29.48
CA LEU A 28 9.32 1.08 29.82
C LEU A 28 10.44 0.05 30.06
N THR A 29 11.70 0.48 30.13
CA THR A 29 12.85 -0.42 30.34
C THR A 29 13.16 -0.67 31.81
N ARG A 30 12.62 0.18 32.70
CA ARG A 30 12.83 0.07 34.14
C ARG A 30 12.15 -1.16 34.72
N HIS A 31 12.82 -1.70 35.73
CA HIS A 31 12.36 -2.83 36.53
C HIS A 31 12.39 -2.47 38.01
N ILE A 32 11.36 -2.90 38.74
CA ILE A 32 11.30 -2.83 40.20
C ILE A 32 11.12 -4.25 40.72
N THR A 33 11.85 -4.57 41.79
CA THR A 33 11.66 -5.79 42.58
C THR A 33 11.09 -5.40 43.93
N THR A 34 9.97 -6.01 44.33
CA THR A 34 9.34 -5.74 45.63
C THR A 34 9.41 -6.96 46.54
N ASP A 35 10.04 -6.80 47.71
CA ASP A 35 9.98 -7.76 48.81
C ASP A 35 8.88 -7.40 49.83
N TYR A 36 8.15 -6.30 49.60
CA TYR A 36 7.07 -5.83 50.46
C TYR A 36 5.85 -6.75 50.33
N LYS A 37 5.31 -7.18 51.48
CA LYS A 37 4.14 -8.07 51.59
C LYS A 37 2.85 -7.34 51.98
N ASP A 38 2.89 -6.01 51.99
CA ASP A 38 1.78 -5.13 52.32
C ASP A 38 1.17 -4.49 51.07
N GLU A 39 0.23 -3.57 51.26
CA GLU A 39 -0.47 -2.85 50.19
C GLU A 39 0.48 -2.11 49.24
N THR A 40 1.66 -1.69 49.72
CA THR A 40 2.65 -1.03 48.87
C THR A 40 3.31 -2.00 47.89
N GLY A 41 3.51 -3.26 48.32
CA GLY A 41 3.96 -4.34 47.44
C GLY A 41 2.95 -4.66 46.34
N VAL A 42 1.65 -4.67 46.69
CA VAL A 42 0.56 -4.86 45.71
C VAL A 42 0.52 -3.71 44.69
N LEU A 43 0.69 -2.47 45.13
CA LEU A 43 0.77 -1.31 44.24
C LEU A 43 1.93 -1.42 43.25
N LEU A 44 3.13 -1.77 43.73
CA LEU A 44 4.31 -1.95 42.87
C LEU A 44 4.09 -3.07 41.85
N GLN A 45 3.49 -4.19 42.25
CA GLN A 45 3.14 -5.28 41.33
C GLN A 45 2.14 -4.83 40.25
N ALA A 46 1.12 -4.06 40.62
CA ALA A 46 0.15 -3.52 39.67
C ALA A 46 0.81 -2.57 38.65
N LEU A 47 1.71 -1.69 39.10
CA LEU A 47 2.48 -0.83 38.21
C LEU A 47 3.40 -1.61 37.27
N MET A 48 4.05 -2.67 37.75
CA MET A 48 4.85 -3.56 36.90
C MET A 48 4.01 -4.23 35.82
N ALA A 49 2.81 -4.69 36.17
CA ALA A 49 1.88 -5.29 35.22
C ALA A 49 1.41 -4.26 34.18
N MET A 50 1.09 -3.03 34.59
CA MET A 50 0.74 -1.93 33.70
C MET A 50 1.86 -1.63 32.71
N LYS A 51 3.10 -1.49 33.21
CA LYS A 51 4.29 -1.27 32.37
C LYS A 51 4.50 -2.40 31.35
N THR A 52 4.35 -3.66 31.77
CA THR A 52 4.47 -4.81 30.85
C THR A 52 3.40 -4.74 29.76
N ARG A 53 2.14 -4.42 30.11
CA ARG A 53 1.08 -4.28 29.11
C ARG A 53 1.31 -3.12 28.14
N LEU A 54 1.83 -2.00 28.62
CA LEU A 54 2.20 -0.88 27.74
C LEU A 54 3.32 -1.29 26.78
N LEU A 55 4.32 -2.04 27.25
CA LEU A 55 5.40 -2.55 26.40
C LEU A 55 4.86 -3.48 25.31
N ASP A 56 3.96 -4.41 25.67
CA ASP A 56 3.30 -5.31 24.71
C ASP A 56 2.55 -4.52 23.62
N ILE A 57 1.77 -3.50 24.02
CA ILE A 57 1.00 -2.65 23.09
C ILE A 57 1.94 -1.89 22.15
N VAL A 58 3.01 -1.30 22.67
CA VAL A 58 3.99 -0.58 21.85
C VAL A 58 4.65 -1.52 20.83
N GLN A 59 4.99 -2.74 21.24
CA GLN A 59 5.56 -3.73 20.34
C GLN A 59 4.57 -4.17 19.26
N GLU A 60 3.30 -4.35 19.60
CA GLU A 60 2.24 -4.67 18.64
C GLU A 60 2.06 -3.54 17.60
N VAL A 61 2.04 -2.28 18.05
CA VAL A 61 1.97 -1.11 17.16
C VAL A 61 3.20 -1.01 16.26
N GLN A 62 4.40 -1.28 16.77
CA GLN A 62 5.62 -1.30 15.96
C GLN A 62 5.54 -2.39 14.87
N ASN A 63 5.20 -3.62 15.24
CA ASN A 63 5.07 -4.74 14.31
C ASN A 63 3.98 -4.47 13.25
N GLY A 64 2.86 -3.88 13.65
CA GLY A 64 1.80 -3.45 12.74
C GLY A 64 2.29 -2.39 11.74
N SER A 65 3.08 -1.42 12.21
CA SER A 65 3.66 -0.37 11.37
C SER A 65 4.66 -0.93 10.36
N GLU A 66 5.51 -1.88 10.76
CA GLU A 66 6.42 -2.58 9.84
C GLU A 66 5.67 -3.39 8.77
N SER A 67 4.57 -4.05 9.18
CA SER A 67 3.69 -4.78 8.25
C SER A 67 3.04 -3.84 7.25
N ILE A 68 2.53 -2.68 7.69
CA ILE A 68 1.96 -1.64 6.82
C ILE A 68 3.03 -1.10 5.85
N SER A 69 4.25 -0.83 6.34
CA SER A 69 5.35 -0.36 5.51
C SER A 69 5.70 -1.38 4.42
N THR A 70 5.73 -2.66 4.76
CA THR A 70 5.97 -3.75 3.81
C THR A 70 4.86 -3.84 2.76
N ALA A 71 3.59 -3.78 3.19
CA ALA A 71 2.46 -3.80 2.28
C ALA A 71 2.45 -2.58 1.34
N ALA A 72 2.78 -1.40 1.85
CA ALA A 72 2.90 -0.19 1.04
C ALA A 72 4.00 -0.31 -0.03
N ALA A 73 5.16 -0.88 0.31
CA ALA A 73 6.22 -1.15 -0.65
C ALA A 73 5.78 -2.13 -1.75
N GLN A 74 5.01 -3.16 -1.40
CA GLN A 74 4.41 -4.08 -2.37
C GLN A 74 3.40 -3.39 -3.28
N ILE A 75 2.55 -2.50 -2.76
CA ILE A 75 1.61 -1.70 -3.55
C ILE A 75 2.36 -0.81 -4.54
N VAL A 76 3.43 -0.14 -4.12
CA VAL A 76 4.25 0.70 -5.01
C VAL A 76 4.83 -0.13 -6.15
N ALA A 77 5.41 -1.28 -5.86
CA ALA A 77 5.93 -2.19 -6.88
C ALA A 77 4.83 -2.67 -7.84
N GLY A 78 3.66 -3.04 -7.30
CA GLY A 78 2.51 -3.46 -8.11
C GLY A 78 1.96 -2.34 -9.01
N ASN A 79 1.94 -1.10 -8.51
CA ASN A 79 1.51 0.05 -9.30
C ASN A 79 2.51 0.38 -10.42
N GLN A 80 3.81 0.18 -10.20
CA GLN A 80 4.82 0.35 -11.25
C GLN A 80 4.67 -0.69 -12.36
N ASP A 81 4.43 -1.96 -12.01
CA ASP A 81 4.14 -3.02 -13.00
C ASP A 81 2.85 -2.73 -13.78
N LEU A 82 1.79 -2.32 -13.08
CA LEU A 82 0.52 -1.97 -13.72
C LEU A 82 0.67 -0.77 -14.66
N ALA A 83 1.43 0.25 -14.26
CA ALA A 83 1.71 1.40 -15.10
C ALA A 83 2.45 1.00 -16.37
N ALA A 84 3.51 0.19 -16.26
CA ALA A 84 4.27 -0.31 -17.41
C ALA A 84 3.37 -1.11 -18.38
N ARG A 85 2.52 -1.98 -17.85
CA ARG A 85 1.55 -2.74 -18.67
C ARG A 85 0.49 -1.85 -19.31
N THR A 86 0.09 -0.77 -18.63
CA THR A 86 -0.87 0.20 -19.19
C THR A 86 -0.23 0.98 -20.34
N GLU A 87 1.04 1.36 -20.22
CA GLU A 87 1.82 1.99 -21.30
C GLU A 87 1.97 1.05 -22.51
N GLU A 88 2.30 -0.22 -22.28
CA GLU A 88 2.38 -1.24 -23.33
C GLU A 88 1.04 -1.44 -24.05
N GLN A 89 -0.06 -1.49 -23.28
CA GLN A 89 -1.41 -1.59 -23.84
C GLN A 89 -1.78 -0.36 -24.66
N ALA A 90 -1.46 0.84 -24.19
CA ALA A 90 -1.69 2.07 -24.93
C ALA A 90 -0.95 2.04 -26.28
N SER A 91 0.34 1.65 -26.27
CA SER A 91 1.13 1.48 -27.50
C SER A 91 0.52 0.46 -28.46
N SER A 92 0.03 -0.67 -27.94
CA SER A 92 -0.62 -1.71 -28.77
C SER A 92 -1.92 -1.21 -29.42
N VAL A 93 -2.68 -0.38 -28.69
CA VAL A 93 -3.90 0.26 -29.21
C VAL A 93 -3.56 1.29 -30.29
N GLU A 94 -2.50 2.07 -30.12
CA GLU A 94 -2.01 3.01 -31.14
C GLU A 94 -1.59 2.29 -32.42
N GLU A 95 -0.85 1.18 -32.31
CA GLU A 95 -0.47 0.36 -33.47
C GLU A 95 -1.69 -0.26 -34.17
N THR A 96 -2.68 -0.71 -33.39
CA THR A 96 -3.94 -1.23 -33.94
C THR A 96 -4.71 -0.14 -34.68
N ALA A 97 -4.77 1.08 -34.13
CA ALA A 97 -5.43 2.21 -34.78
C ALA A 97 -4.73 2.59 -36.11
N ALA A 98 -3.40 2.68 -36.12
CA ALA A 98 -2.62 2.94 -37.32
C ALA A 98 -2.83 1.83 -38.39
N SER A 99 -2.89 0.57 -37.96
CA SER A 99 -3.20 -0.55 -38.86
C SER A 99 -4.61 -0.44 -39.46
N MET A 100 -5.59 0.00 -38.67
CA MET A 100 -6.97 0.25 -39.13
C MET A 100 -7.07 1.42 -40.12
N GLU A 101 -6.27 2.48 -39.94
CA GLU A 101 -6.15 3.57 -40.90
C GLU A 101 -5.59 3.08 -42.24
N GLN A 102 -4.53 2.26 -42.20
CA GLN A 102 -3.94 1.66 -43.40
C GLN A 102 -4.93 0.72 -44.12
N ILE A 103 -5.66 -0.11 -43.38
CA ILE A 103 -6.71 -0.98 -43.93
C ILE A 103 -7.79 -0.13 -44.60
N THR A 104 -8.25 0.92 -43.95
CA THR A 104 -9.28 1.82 -44.49
C THR A 104 -8.82 2.48 -45.80
N SER A 105 -7.57 2.95 -45.85
CA SER A 105 -6.95 3.49 -47.06
C SER A 105 -6.90 2.45 -48.20
N THR A 106 -6.50 1.22 -47.87
CA THR A 106 -6.43 0.11 -48.83
C THR A 106 -7.81 -0.27 -49.39
N VAL A 107 -8.82 -0.33 -48.52
CA VAL A 107 -10.22 -0.58 -48.90
C VAL A 107 -10.74 0.52 -49.81
N LYS A 108 -10.46 1.79 -49.50
CA LYS A 108 -10.83 2.93 -50.34
C LYS A 108 -10.19 2.83 -51.74
N ASN A 109 -8.88 2.63 -51.81
CA ASN A 109 -8.18 2.47 -53.09
C ASN A 109 -8.75 1.29 -53.91
N THR A 110 -9.04 0.17 -53.25
CA THR A 110 -9.64 -1.00 -53.91
C THR A 110 -11.03 -0.68 -54.47
N ALA A 111 -11.86 0.06 -53.73
CA ALA A 111 -13.17 0.50 -54.21
C ALA A 111 -13.06 1.45 -55.41
N ASP A 112 -12.13 2.41 -55.36
CA ASP A 112 -11.86 3.36 -56.46
C ASP A 112 -11.39 2.63 -57.73
N HIS A 113 -10.42 1.70 -57.61
CA HIS A 113 -9.95 0.87 -58.71
C HIS A 113 -11.05 -0.01 -59.30
N THR A 114 -11.93 -0.58 -58.47
CA THR A 114 -13.07 -1.39 -58.93
C THR A 114 -14.08 -0.55 -59.71
N SER A 115 -14.33 0.68 -59.26
CA SER A 115 -15.20 1.65 -59.96
C SER A 115 -14.62 2.02 -61.33
N GLU A 116 -13.32 2.29 -61.40
CA GLU A 116 -12.61 2.61 -62.63
C GLU A 116 -12.64 1.43 -63.63
N ALA A 117 -12.32 0.22 -63.16
CA ALA A 117 -12.37 -1.00 -63.99
C ALA A 117 -13.77 -1.26 -64.55
N THR A 118 -14.82 -0.98 -63.76
CA THR A 118 -16.22 -1.08 -64.19
C THR A 118 -16.52 -0.07 -65.31
N LYS A 119 -16.07 1.19 -65.18
CA LYS A 119 -16.24 2.22 -66.21
C LYS A 119 -15.51 1.85 -67.50
N LEU A 120 -14.27 1.37 -67.41
CA LEU A 120 -13.48 0.94 -68.56
C LEU A 120 -14.15 -0.23 -69.30
N SER A 121 -14.63 -1.22 -68.55
CA SER A 121 -15.36 -2.38 -69.10
C SER A 121 -16.64 -1.97 -69.81
N ALA A 122 -17.43 -1.06 -69.22
CA ALA A 122 -18.63 -0.51 -69.86
C ALA A 122 -18.29 0.27 -71.14
N GLY A 123 -17.22 1.07 -71.11
CA GLY A 123 -16.70 1.78 -72.28
C GLY A 123 -16.32 0.82 -73.41
N ALA A 124 -15.55 -0.22 -73.12
CA ALA A 124 -15.16 -1.24 -74.09
C ALA A 124 -16.38 -1.96 -74.70
N ALA A 125 -17.35 -2.35 -73.88
CA ALA A 125 -18.60 -2.96 -74.35
C ALA A 125 -19.38 -2.02 -75.30
N SER A 126 -19.38 -0.71 -75.04
CA SER A 126 -20.04 0.27 -75.91
C SER A 126 -19.36 0.43 -77.27
N VAL A 127 -18.02 0.35 -77.33
CA VAL A 127 -17.25 0.40 -78.59
C VAL A 127 -17.54 -0.83 -79.44
N VAL A 128 -17.53 -2.02 -78.84
CA VAL A 128 -17.89 -3.27 -79.52
C VAL A 128 -19.31 -3.20 -80.09
N LYS A 129 -20.26 -2.59 -79.36
CA LYS A 129 -21.64 -2.43 -79.81
C LYS A 129 -21.78 -1.44 -80.99
N LYS A 130 -20.89 -0.46 -81.12
CA LYS A 130 -20.87 0.51 -82.24
C LYS A 130 -20.21 -0.01 -83.52
N GLN A 131 -19.40 -1.08 -83.43
CA GLN A 131 -18.73 -1.68 -84.59
C GLN A 131 -19.52 -2.85 -85.23
N ARG A 132 -20.75 -3.09 -84.77
CA ARG A 132 -21.72 -4.02 -85.37
C ARG A 132 -22.79 -3.24 -86.13
#